data_AF-A0A9N8LHH0-F1
#
_entry.id   AF-A0A9N8LHH0-F1
#
_cell.length_a   1.000
_cell.length_b   1.000
_cell.length_c   1.000
_cell.angle_alpha   90.00
_cell.angle_beta   90.00
_cell.angle_gamma   90.00
#
_symmetry.space_group_name_H-M   'P 1'
#
loop_
_entity.id
_entity.type
_entity.pdbx_description
1 polymer ?
#
loop_
_entity_poly.entity_id
_entity_poly.type
_entity_poly.pdbx_seq_one_letter_code
_entity_poly.pdbx_strand_id
1 'polypeptide(L)'
;MSYVIPVKSLDGFVEEVELLQNSCAEGEFRTAADASSISTSTSASTSASSPCDFDLVLNHEPEVLLRVQGPQESGAGGSSSRANLTLCAPSADSNLVQSLKKVIESRLAEDDFAQAEYKIYDVFLFLQGAISDGDIVFPSDQEHPKQEAGTQDESASAAPPSFEAECKMTRCIFWSHHLKSTTKKKNIRAWCSELRVWGITRPGYPAFLLFEGAEEDVDEMIRRIKDQNWHALSLRACVRYTYARPPNTSNEGSSSSSSSSSTHDLALLHCPLAQNHPSNNTTNADGAQDLSTVAKLRPGVEEIESISELVGRLRAVGIPEMEYTEALGLRT
;
A
#
# COMPACT_ATOMS: atom_id res chain seq x y z
N MET A 1 -5.13 10.14 -29.02
CA MET A 1 -4.31 9.06 -29.64
C MET A 1 -4.77 7.74 -29.06
N SER A 2 -4.87 6.68 -29.86
CA SER A 2 -5.61 5.46 -29.48
C SER A 2 -4.73 4.22 -29.51
N TYR A 3 -4.90 3.37 -28.50
CA TYR A 3 -4.21 2.10 -28.30
C TYR A 3 -5.25 0.98 -28.31
N VAL A 4 -4.92 -0.14 -28.94
CA VAL A 4 -5.82 -1.29 -29.01
C VAL A 4 -5.40 -2.33 -27.99
N ILE A 5 -6.20 -2.49 -26.94
CA ILE A 5 -5.91 -3.37 -25.81
C ILE A 5 -6.63 -4.70 -25.99
N PRO A 6 -5.93 -5.84 -26.05
CA PRO A 6 -6.58 -7.15 -26.12
C PRO A 6 -7.26 -7.45 -24.79
N VAL A 7 -8.51 -7.91 -24.82
CA VAL A 7 -9.26 -8.33 -23.63
C VAL A 7 -9.53 -9.83 -23.69
N LYS A 8 -9.52 -10.47 -22.52
CA LYS A 8 -9.60 -11.93 -22.35
C LYS A 8 -10.91 -12.51 -22.91
N SER A 9 -12.02 -11.86 -22.58
CA SER A 9 -13.38 -12.17 -23.05
C SER A 9 -14.28 -10.95 -22.79
N LEU A 10 -15.53 -11.00 -23.24
CA LEU A 10 -16.52 -9.97 -22.89
C LEU A 10 -16.79 -9.96 -21.38
N ASP A 11 -16.99 -11.14 -20.78
CA ASP A 11 -17.18 -11.27 -19.33
C ASP A 11 -15.98 -10.74 -18.54
N GLY A 12 -14.75 -11.06 -18.98
CA GLY A 12 -13.54 -10.55 -18.34
C GLY A 12 -13.38 -9.03 -18.47
N PHE A 13 -13.89 -8.43 -19.55
CA PHE A 13 -13.96 -6.97 -19.68
C PHE A 13 -14.99 -6.38 -18.71
N VAL A 14 -16.14 -7.02 -18.50
CA VAL A 14 -17.13 -6.58 -17.51
C VAL A 14 -16.55 -6.64 -16.09
N GLU A 15 -15.88 -7.74 -15.74
CA GLU A 15 -15.15 -7.85 -14.45
C GLU A 15 -14.10 -6.74 -14.29
N GLU A 16 -13.37 -6.43 -15.36
CA GLU A 16 -12.38 -5.35 -15.37
C GLU A 16 -13.01 -3.97 -15.15
N VAL A 17 -14.17 -3.71 -15.76
CA VAL A 17 -14.93 -2.47 -15.58
C VAL A 17 -15.43 -2.33 -14.14
N GLU A 18 -15.96 -3.40 -13.55
CA GLU A 18 -16.36 -3.41 -12.14
C GLU A 18 -15.16 -3.17 -11.22
N LEU A 19 -14.01 -3.77 -11.52
CA LEU A 19 -12.77 -3.54 -10.78
C LEU A 19 -12.33 -2.07 -10.86
N LEU A 20 -12.34 -1.48 -12.06
CA LEU A 20 -12.04 -0.06 -12.28
C LEU A 20 -12.99 0.83 -11.48
N GLN A 21 -14.30 0.59 -11.59
CA GLN A 21 -15.32 1.38 -10.90
C GLN A 21 -15.17 1.33 -9.38
N ASN A 22 -14.80 0.17 -8.82
CA ASN A 22 -14.59 -0.01 -7.38
C ASN A 22 -13.23 0.52 -6.88
N SER A 23 -12.28 0.77 -7.78
CA SER A 23 -10.93 1.23 -7.41
C SER A 23 -10.70 2.73 -7.62
N CYS A 24 -11.46 3.35 -8.50
CA CYS A 24 -11.40 4.78 -8.79
C CYS A 24 -11.94 5.61 -7.62
N ALA A 25 -11.29 6.74 -7.33
CA ALA A 25 -11.83 7.73 -6.40
C ALA A 25 -13.06 8.45 -7.00
N GLU A 26 -13.77 9.22 -6.18
CA GLU A 26 -14.94 9.98 -6.63
C GLU A 26 -14.55 10.93 -7.78
N GLY A 27 -15.21 10.77 -8.93
CA GLY A 27 -14.95 11.57 -10.13
C GLY A 27 -13.87 11.04 -11.08
N GLU A 28 -13.11 10.00 -10.70
CA GLU A 28 -12.11 9.35 -11.55
C GLU A 28 -12.72 8.40 -12.58
N PHE A 29 -13.86 7.76 -12.27
CA PHE A 29 -14.58 6.91 -13.21
C PHE A 29 -15.87 7.62 -13.68
N ARG A 30 -16.02 7.81 -14.99
CA ARG A 30 -17.22 8.42 -15.60
C ARG A 30 -17.87 7.47 -16.58
N THR A 31 -19.16 7.19 -16.39
CA THR A 31 -19.91 6.40 -17.37
C THR A 31 -20.27 7.26 -18.59
N ALA A 32 -20.59 6.61 -19.72
CA ALA A 32 -21.10 7.33 -20.89
C ALA A 32 -22.36 8.17 -20.61
N ALA A 33 -23.16 7.84 -19.59
CA ALA A 33 -24.32 8.63 -19.18
C ALA A 33 -23.90 9.96 -18.51
N ASP A 34 -22.83 9.94 -17.71
CA ASP A 34 -22.33 11.11 -16.99
C ASP A 34 -21.72 12.15 -17.95
N ALA A 35 -21.10 11.69 -19.04
CA ALA A 35 -20.52 12.55 -20.10
C ALA A 35 -21.56 13.43 -20.83
N SER A 36 -22.86 13.10 -20.72
CA SER A 36 -23.95 13.80 -21.41
C SER A 36 -24.77 14.75 -20.51
N SER A 37 -24.43 14.87 -19.22
CA SER A 37 -25.26 15.57 -18.24
C SER A 37 -24.70 16.93 -17.78
N ILE A 38 -24.63 17.88 -18.71
CA ILE A 38 -24.93 19.30 -18.41
C ILE A 38 -26.26 19.64 -19.09
N SER A 39 -27.35 19.06 -18.58
CA SER A 39 -28.70 19.64 -18.64
C SER A 39 -29.73 18.77 -17.93
N THR A 40 -30.25 19.28 -16.81
CA THR A 40 -31.60 19.08 -16.22
C THR A 40 -32.12 17.66 -15.88
N SER A 41 -32.43 17.51 -14.59
CA SER A 41 -33.40 16.62 -13.93
C SER A 41 -34.40 15.86 -14.80
N THR A 42 -34.62 14.56 -14.53
CA THR A 42 -35.88 13.91 -14.05
C THR A 42 -35.66 12.38 -13.94
N SER A 43 -36.49 11.74 -13.12
CA SER A 43 -36.44 10.38 -12.57
C SER A 43 -36.64 9.20 -13.54
N ALA A 44 -36.07 8.06 -13.11
CA ALA A 44 -36.58 6.68 -13.13
C ALA A 44 -36.33 5.75 -14.35
N SER A 45 -36.12 4.49 -13.94
CA SER A 45 -36.22 3.20 -14.65
C SER A 45 -34.93 2.58 -15.20
N THR A 46 -34.57 1.47 -14.55
CA THR A 46 -33.56 0.48 -14.88
C THR A 46 -33.85 -0.23 -16.19
N SER A 47 -32.97 -0.06 -17.16
CA SER A 47 -32.69 -1.05 -18.20
C SER A 47 -31.17 -1.09 -18.37
N ALA A 48 -30.56 -2.23 -18.02
CA ALA A 48 -29.11 -2.43 -18.07
C ALA A 48 -28.59 -2.26 -19.50
N SER A 49 -28.08 -1.07 -19.84
CA SER A 49 -27.15 -0.90 -20.95
C SER A 49 -25.78 -1.31 -20.44
N SER A 50 -25.23 -2.40 -20.97
CA SER A 50 -23.85 -2.82 -20.72
C SER A 50 -22.90 -1.62 -20.87
N PRO A 51 -22.03 -1.32 -19.90
CA PRO A 51 -21.13 -0.18 -19.96
C PRO A 51 -20.01 -0.51 -20.94
N CYS A 52 -20.28 -0.34 -22.24
CA CYS A 52 -19.26 -0.53 -23.26
C CYS A 52 -18.23 0.60 -23.18
N ASP A 53 -18.66 1.84 -22.98
CA ASP A 53 -17.77 3.00 -23.03
C ASP A 53 -17.77 3.78 -21.72
N PHE A 54 -16.59 4.19 -21.28
CA PHE A 54 -16.37 4.96 -20.05
C PHE A 54 -15.08 5.78 -20.13
N ASP A 55 -14.94 6.78 -19.27
CA ASP A 55 -13.75 7.61 -19.16
C ASP A 55 -13.09 7.40 -17.79
N LEU A 56 -11.76 7.27 -17.77
CA LEU A 56 -10.91 7.25 -16.58
C LEU A 56 -10.15 8.58 -16.48
N VAL A 57 -10.52 9.43 -15.54
CA VAL A 57 -9.94 10.75 -15.34
C VAL A 57 -8.64 10.62 -14.56
N LEU A 58 -7.55 11.12 -15.15
CA LEU A 58 -6.22 11.17 -14.53
C LEU A 58 -5.96 12.52 -13.86
N ASN A 59 -6.56 13.58 -14.39
CA ASN A 59 -6.50 14.93 -13.82
C ASN A 59 -7.66 15.80 -14.31
N HIS A 60 -8.13 16.73 -13.47
CA HIS A 60 -9.23 17.63 -13.80
C HIS A 60 -8.76 18.90 -14.51
N GLU A 61 -7.63 19.48 -14.08
CA GLU A 61 -7.09 20.72 -14.66
C GLU A 61 -5.55 20.67 -14.73
N PRO A 62 -4.93 20.61 -15.92
CA PRO A 62 -5.58 20.42 -17.22
C PRO A 62 -6.32 19.08 -17.29
N GLU A 63 -7.45 19.04 -18.01
CA GLU A 63 -8.24 17.82 -18.16
C GLU A 63 -7.40 16.78 -18.91
N VAL A 64 -7.15 15.65 -18.24
CA VAL A 64 -6.48 14.49 -18.81
C VAL A 64 -7.27 13.25 -18.42
N LEU A 65 -7.69 12.48 -19.42
CA LEU A 65 -8.45 11.25 -19.23
C LEU A 65 -8.09 10.18 -20.26
N LEU A 66 -8.36 8.93 -19.91
CA LEU A 66 -8.36 7.80 -20.82
C LEU A 66 -9.80 7.45 -21.17
N ARG A 67 -10.16 7.59 -22.45
CA ARG A 67 -11.44 7.13 -22.96
C ARG A 67 -11.33 5.68 -23.37
N VAL A 68 -12.13 4.83 -22.74
CA VAL A 68 -12.22 3.41 -23.06
C VAL A 68 -13.46 3.18 -23.90
N GLN A 69 -13.27 2.58 -25.06
CA GLN A 69 -14.36 2.06 -25.87
C GLN A 69 -14.29 0.54 -25.82
N GLY A 70 -15.40 -0.05 -25.39
CA GLY A 70 -15.50 -1.48 -25.13
C GLY A 70 -15.40 -2.30 -26.41
N PRO A 71 -15.18 -3.61 -26.27
CA PRO A 71 -15.08 -4.47 -27.43
C PRO A 71 -16.40 -4.54 -28.21
N GLN A 72 -16.32 -4.42 -29.53
CA GLN A 72 -17.46 -4.66 -30.42
C GLN A 72 -17.47 -6.13 -30.87
N GLU A 73 -18.61 -6.80 -30.70
CA GLU A 73 -18.82 -8.14 -31.26
C GLU A 73 -18.91 -8.06 -32.79
N SER A 74 -17.80 -8.31 -33.48
CA SER A 74 -17.85 -8.60 -34.91
C SER A 74 -18.26 -10.07 -35.07
N GLY A 75 -19.50 -10.28 -35.52
CA GLY A 75 -20.08 -11.60 -35.77
C GLY A 75 -19.39 -12.33 -36.91
N ALA A 76 -18.21 -12.89 -36.67
CA ALA A 76 -17.60 -13.96 -37.47
C ALA A 76 -16.38 -14.54 -36.72
N GLY A 77 -16.55 -15.73 -36.13
CA GLY A 77 -15.47 -16.69 -35.85
C GLY A 77 -14.35 -16.23 -34.90
N GLY A 78 -14.44 -16.64 -33.64
CA GLY A 78 -13.27 -16.94 -32.79
C GLY A 78 -12.21 -15.84 -32.58
N SER A 79 -12.59 -14.57 -32.59
CA SER A 79 -11.64 -13.46 -32.57
C SER A 79 -11.40 -12.91 -31.17
N SER A 80 -10.12 -12.73 -30.82
CA SER A 80 -9.67 -12.01 -29.61
C SER A 80 -10.42 -10.68 -29.51
N SER A 81 -11.14 -10.50 -28.41
CA SER A 81 -11.89 -9.30 -28.12
C SER A 81 -10.92 -8.14 -27.85
N ARG A 82 -11.20 -6.92 -28.33
CA ARG A 82 -10.28 -5.78 -28.26
C ARG A 82 -11.02 -4.51 -27.86
N ALA A 83 -10.53 -3.83 -26.84
CA ALA A 83 -11.00 -2.51 -26.44
C ALA A 83 -10.08 -1.42 -27.01
N ASN A 84 -10.61 -0.22 -27.23
CA ASN A 84 -9.81 0.94 -27.62
C ASN A 84 -9.62 1.87 -26.43
N LEU A 85 -8.37 2.18 -26.12
CA LEU A 85 -7.96 3.12 -25.09
C LEU A 85 -7.46 4.39 -25.75
N THR A 86 -8.11 5.53 -25.52
CA THR A 86 -7.74 6.82 -26.13
C THR A 86 -7.31 7.82 -25.08
N LEU A 87 -6.06 8.29 -25.15
CA LEU A 87 -5.60 9.41 -24.33
C LEU A 87 -6.21 10.72 -24.86
N CYS A 88 -6.98 11.39 -24.01
CA CYS A 88 -7.62 12.68 -24.23
C CYS A 88 -7.03 13.70 -23.27
N ALA A 89 -6.47 14.79 -23.80
CA ALA A 89 -5.86 15.84 -23.02
C ALA A 89 -5.99 17.19 -23.76
N PRO A 90 -7.23 17.72 -23.90
CA PRO A 90 -7.51 18.86 -24.78
C PRO A 90 -6.86 20.16 -24.33
N SER A 91 -6.65 20.33 -23.02
CA SER A 91 -6.09 21.55 -22.41
C SER A 91 -4.65 21.38 -21.91
N ALA A 92 -4.02 20.22 -22.12
CA ALA A 92 -2.66 19.95 -21.70
C ALA A 92 -1.63 20.44 -22.73
N ASP A 93 -0.43 20.80 -22.26
CA ASP A 93 0.68 21.11 -23.17
C ASP A 93 1.27 19.86 -23.84
N SER A 94 2.06 20.09 -24.90
CA SER A 94 2.66 19.00 -25.68
C SER A 94 3.68 18.16 -24.90
N ASN A 95 4.34 18.71 -23.89
CA ASN A 95 5.34 17.97 -23.10
C ASN A 95 4.64 16.97 -22.17
N LEU A 96 3.61 17.42 -21.46
CA LEU A 96 2.77 16.58 -20.61
C LEU A 96 2.16 15.43 -21.42
N VAL A 97 1.60 15.73 -22.60
CA VAL A 97 1.04 14.71 -23.51
C VAL A 97 2.11 13.72 -23.98
N GLN A 98 3.34 14.17 -24.26
CA GLN A 98 4.44 13.28 -24.64
C GLN A 98 4.89 12.39 -23.48
N SER A 99 4.97 12.93 -22.26
CA SER A 99 5.29 12.13 -21.06
C SER A 99 4.24 11.06 -20.80
N LEU A 100 2.96 11.39 -20.85
CA LEU A 100 1.85 10.44 -20.71
C LEU A 100 1.93 9.33 -21.77
N LYS A 101 2.19 9.69 -23.04
CA LYS A 101 2.38 8.70 -24.11
C LYS A 101 3.54 7.78 -23.84
N LYS A 102 4.69 8.33 -23.45
CA LYS A 102 5.90 7.55 -23.17
C LYS A 102 5.66 6.53 -22.06
N VAL A 103 4.90 6.91 -21.02
CA VAL A 103 4.52 6.02 -19.92
C VAL A 103 3.62 4.88 -20.42
N ILE A 104 2.58 5.18 -21.21
CA ILE A 104 1.72 4.14 -21.81
C ILE A 104 2.53 3.20 -22.69
N GLU A 105 3.31 3.74 -23.62
CA GLU A 105 4.09 2.95 -24.59
C GLU A 105 5.17 2.11 -23.89
N SER A 106 5.81 2.64 -22.85
CA SER A 106 6.73 1.87 -22.01
C SER A 106 6.02 0.68 -21.39
N ARG A 107 4.82 0.88 -20.81
CA ARG A 107 4.09 -0.20 -20.17
C ARG A 107 3.62 -1.27 -21.15
N LEU A 108 3.09 -0.85 -22.29
CA LEU A 108 2.62 -1.76 -23.34
C LEU A 108 3.75 -2.61 -23.95
N ALA A 109 5.01 -2.15 -23.84
CA ALA A 109 6.19 -2.84 -24.35
C ALA A 109 6.79 -3.86 -23.35
N GLU A 110 6.34 -3.90 -22.10
CA GLU A 110 6.86 -4.83 -21.09
C GLU A 110 6.33 -6.25 -21.30
N ASP A 111 7.20 -7.26 -21.18
CA ASP A 111 6.86 -8.67 -21.46
C ASP A 111 5.75 -9.22 -20.53
N ASP A 112 5.70 -8.75 -19.29
CA ASP A 112 4.70 -9.18 -18.31
C ASP A 112 3.30 -8.57 -18.58
N PHE A 113 3.21 -7.48 -19.35
CA PHE A 113 1.94 -6.89 -19.76
C PHE A 113 1.09 -7.88 -20.58
N ALA A 114 1.73 -8.74 -21.37
CA ALA A 114 1.03 -9.77 -22.14
C ALA A 114 0.23 -10.74 -21.24
N GLN A 115 0.74 -10.99 -20.03
CA GLN A 115 0.18 -11.90 -19.04
C GLN A 115 -0.78 -11.22 -18.04
N ALA A 116 -0.89 -9.89 -18.07
CA ALA A 116 -1.79 -9.17 -17.19
C ALA A 116 -3.25 -9.58 -17.45
N GLU A 117 -3.97 -9.88 -16.39
CA GLU A 117 -5.36 -10.36 -16.45
C GLU A 117 -6.34 -9.21 -16.77
N TYR A 118 -6.08 -8.03 -16.21
CA TYR A 118 -6.88 -6.80 -16.38
C TYR A 118 -5.97 -5.69 -16.94
N LYS A 119 -5.89 -5.59 -18.27
CA LYS A 119 -4.89 -4.78 -18.98
C LYS A 119 -5.18 -3.29 -19.00
N ILE A 120 -6.44 -2.89 -19.11
CA ILE A 120 -6.87 -1.49 -19.05
C ILE A 120 -6.65 -0.96 -17.64
N TYR A 121 -7.03 -1.76 -16.64
CA TYR A 121 -6.75 -1.48 -15.24
C TYR A 121 -5.26 -1.32 -14.98
N ASP A 122 -4.43 -2.22 -15.51
CA ASP A 122 -2.97 -2.17 -15.39
C ASP A 122 -2.37 -0.90 -16.03
N VAL A 123 -2.81 -0.50 -17.23
CA VAL A 123 -2.36 0.76 -17.87
C VAL A 123 -2.77 1.99 -17.07
N PHE A 124 -4.02 2.04 -16.60
CA PHE A 124 -4.52 3.12 -15.76
C PHE A 124 -3.69 3.25 -14.48
N LEU A 125 -3.39 2.13 -13.82
CA LEU A 125 -2.61 2.08 -12.60
C LEU A 125 -1.14 2.51 -12.84
N PHE A 126 -0.55 2.10 -13.96
CA PHE A 126 0.80 2.50 -14.31
C PHE A 126 0.91 4.01 -14.51
N LEU A 127 -0.10 4.62 -15.12
CA LEU A 127 -0.19 6.08 -15.28
C LEU A 127 -0.38 6.81 -13.94
N GLN A 128 -1.30 6.35 -13.08
CA GLN A 128 -1.47 6.91 -11.74
C GLN A 128 -0.20 6.77 -10.89
N GLY A 129 0.55 5.68 -11.06
CA GLY A 129 1.86 5.47 -10.46
C GLY A 129 2.88 6.51 -10.89
N ALA A 130 3.03 6.72 -12.21
CA ALA A 130 3.95 7.72 -12.75
C ALA A 130 3.59 9.17 -12.34
N ILE A 131 2.30 9.49 -12.22
CA ILE A 131 1.84 10.77 -11.67
C ILE A 131 2.26 10.89 -10.20
N SER A 132 1.98 9.87 -9.39
CA SER A 132 2.28 9.88 -7.96
C SER A 132 3.77 9.92 -7.65
N ASP A 133 4.59 9.26 -8.47
CA ASP A 133 6.04 9.21 -8.31
C ASP A 133 6.72 10.51 -8.83
N GLY A 134 5.95 11.44 -9.42
CA GLY A 134 6.43 12.74 -9.90
C GLY A 134 7.06 12.70 -11.30
N ASP A 135 6.97 11.57 -12.00
CA ASP A 135 7.43 11.43 -13.39
C ASP A 135 6.51 12.18 -14.37
N ILE A 136 5.23 12.36 -13.99
CA ILE A 136 4.26 13.21 -14.67
C ILE A 136 3.82 14.31 -13.70
N VAL A 137 4.10 15.56 -14.05
CA VAL A 137 3.72 16.75 -13.27
C VAL A 137 2.66 17.53 -14.04
N PHE A 138 1.56 17.87 -13.38
CA PHE A 138 0.52 18.72 -13.97
C PHE A 138 0.81 20.21 -13.67
N PRO A 139 0.59 21.12 -14.63
CA PRO A 139 0.85 22.56 -14.47
C PRO A 139 0.18 23.24 -13.26
N SER A 140 -0.83 22.61 -12.66
CA SER A 140 -1.54 23.13 -11.48
C SER A 140 -0.81 22.86 -10.15
N ASP A 141 0.30 22.11 -10.15
CA ASP A 141 1.12 21.87 -8.94
C ASP A 141 2.15 22.99 -8.66
N GLN A 142 2.14 24.08 -9.43
CA GLN A 142 2.91 25.29 -9.09
C GLN A 142 2.07 26.26 -8.24
N GLU A 143 2.07 26.05 -6.92
CA GLU A 143 2.35 27.07 -5.89
C GLU A 143 2.12 26.52 -4.47
N HIS A 144 3.19 26.15 -3.78
CA HIS A 144 3.46 26.62 -2.41
C HIS A 144 4.92 26.29 -2.01
N PRO A 145 5.83 27.28 -1.93
CA PRO A 145 7.10 27.08 -1.25
C PRO A 145 6.82 26.94 0.25
N LYS A 146 7.06 25.75 0.83
CA LYS A 146 7.12 25.59 2.29
C LYS A 146 8.39 26.28 2.79
N GLN A 147 8.23 27.55 3.18
CA GLN A 147 9.21 28.31 3.94
C GLN A 147 9.46 27.61 5.29
N GLU A 148 10.71 27.28 5.55
CA GLU A 148 11.22 27.05 6.89
C GLU A 148 11.07 28.34 7.70
N ALA A 149 10.31 28.28 8.79
CA ALA A 149 10.39 29.24 9.87
C ALA A 149 10.30 28.45 11.18
N GLY A 150 11.45 28.32 11.85
CA GLY A 150 11.48 27.89 13.23
C GLY A 150 10.91 28.96 14.14
N THR A 151 10.23 28.54 15.20
CA THR A 151 10.40 29.14 16.53
C THR A 151 10.09 28.08 17.58
N GLN A 152 11.00 27.98 18.55
CA GLN A 152 10.86 27.40 19.89
C GLN A 152 9.64 28.04 20.61
N ASP A 153 9.01 27.53 21.66
CA ASP A 153 9.45 26.72 22.78
C ASP A 153 8.21 26.24 23.58
N GLU A 154 8.49 25.32 24.49
CA GLU A 154 7.84 25.04 25.77
C GLU A 154 6.71 24.00 25.89
N SER A 155 7.19 22.82 26.30
CA SER A 155 7.04 22.31 27.67
C SER A 155 5.72 21.61 28.02
N ALA A 156 5.79 20.27 28.02
CA ALA A 156 4.99 19.43 28.89
C ALA A 156 5.91 18.40 29.59
N SER A 157 6.47 18.85 30.71
CA SER A 157 6.71 18.09 31.95
C SER A 157 7.28 16.67 31.81
N ALA A 158 8.60 16.57 31.82
CA ALA A 158 9.32 15.37 32.20
C ALA A 158 9.08 15.06 33.69
N ALA A 159 8.21 14.08 33.96
CA ALA A 159 8.33 13.29 35.18
C ALA A 159 9.52 12.31 35.01
N PRO A 160 10.26 11.97 36.09
CA PRO A 160 11.37 11.02 36.00
C PRO A 160 10.87 9.67 35.43
N PRO A 161 11.70 8.88 34.73
CA PRO A 161 11.30 7.59 34.19
C PRO A 161 11.04 6.62 35.35
N SER A 162 9.82 6.66 35.89
CA SER A 162 9.24 5.52 36.59
C SER A 162 9.26 4.35 35.62
N PHE A 163 9.74 3.20 36.05
CA PHE A 163 9.60 1.96 35.29
C PHE A 163 8.11 1.66 35.10
N GLU A 164 7.53 2.15 34.01
CA GLU A 164 6.14 1.91 33.67
C GLU A 164 5.91 0.40 33.60
N ALA A 165 4.92 -0.12 34.33
CA ALA A 165 4.67 -1.56 34.36
C ALA A 165 4.13 -2.08 33.02
N GLU A 166 3.58 -1.19 32.21
CA GLU A 166 2.86 -1.50 30.99
C GLU A 166 3.32 -0.61 29.83
N CYS A 167 3.24 -1.12 28.61
CA CYS A 167 3.48 -0.38 27.38
C CYS A 167 2.31 -0.63 26.42
N LYS A 168 1.78 0.44 25.83
CA LYS A 168 0.73 0.32 24.80
C LYS A 168 1.36 -0.02 23.47
N MET A 169 0.78 -1.01 22.81
CA MET A 169 1.29 -1.58 21.57
C MET A 169 0.18 -1.58 20.52
N THR A 170 0.57 -1.43 19.26
CA THR A 170 -0.36 -1.53 18.12
C THR A 170 0.22 -2.46 17.07
N ARG A 171 -0.65 -3.22 16.43
CA ARG A 171 -0.36 -4.01 15.24
C ARG A 171 -1.35 -3.70 14.16
N CYS A 172 -0.87 -3.42 12.95
CA CYS A 172 -1.73 -3.08 11.83
C CYS A 172 -1.35 -3.85 10.56
N ILE A 173 -2.36 -4.05 9.70
CA ILE A 173 -2.23 -4.70 8.41
C ILE A 173 -2.81 -3.79 7.34
N PHE A 174 -1.98 -3.38 6.39
CA PHE A 174 -2.38 -2.74 5.16
C PHE A 174 -2.47 -3.75 4.04
N TRP A 175 -3.48 -3.57 3.20
CA TRP A 175 -3.55 -4.12 1.86
C TRP A 175 -3.31 -3.00 0.85
N SER A 176 -2.58 -3.31 -0.21
CA SER A 176 -2.48 -2.46 -1.39
C SER A 176 -2.52 -3.34 -2.63
N HIS A 177 -2.96 -2.77 -3.75
CA HIS A 177 -2.97 -3.48 -5.03
C HIS A 177 -1.58 -4.04 -5.36
N HIS A 178 -0.51 -3.24 -5.20
CA HIS A 178 0.84 -3.76 -5.35
C HIS A 178 1.89 -2.92 -4.61
N LEU A 179 3.04 -3.54 -4.32
CA LEU A 179 4.24 -2.86 -3.80
C LEU A 179 5.44 -3.22 -4.68
N LYS A 180 5.49 -2.62 -5.87
CA LYS A 180 6.62 -2.75 -6.81
C LYS A 180 7.67 -1.63 -6.66
N SER A 181 7.24 -0.41 -6.31
CA SER A 181 8.12 0.76 -6.23
C SER A 181 9.26 0.56 -5.23
N THR A 182 10.49 0.66 -5.73
CA THR A 182 11.70 0.55 -4.90
C THR A 182 11.82 1.72 -3.92
N THR A 183 11.31 2.90 -4.28
CA THR A 183 11.23 4.08 -3.40
C THR A 183 10.31 3.79 -2.22
N LYS A 184 9.11 3.26 -2.46
CA LYS A 184 8.16 2.89 -1.39
C LYS A 184 8.78 1.87 -0.44
N LYS A 185 9.42 0.83 -0.97
CA LYS A 185 10.16 -0.17 -0.17
C LYS A 185 11.28 0.44 0.67
N LYS A 186 12.08 1.33 0.09
CA LYS A 186 13.15 2.06 0.80
C LYS A 186 12.59 2.93 1.93
N ASN A 187 11.51 3.66 1.67
CA ASN A 187 10.83 4.50 2.66
C ASN A 187 10.33 3.67 3.83
N ILE A 188 9.62 2.55 3.57
CA ILE A 188 9.16 1.63 4.62
C ILE A 188 10.33 1.14 5.47
N ARG A 189 11.43 0.70 4.84
CA ARG A 189 12.62 0.24 5.57
C ARG A 189 13.23 1.33 6.44
N ALA A 190 13.32 2.55 5.92
CA ALA A 190 13.83 3.70 6.68
C ALA A 190 12.93 4.00 7.88
N TRP A 191 11.61 4.06 7.68
CA TRP A 191 10.64 4.37 8.74
C TRP A 191 10.57 3.28 9.81
N CYS A 192 10.66 1.99 9.45
CA CYS A 192 10.71 0.92 10.45
C CYS A 192 11.92 1.07 11.39
N SER A 193 13.08 1.45 10.86
CA SER A 193 14.26 1.69 11.67
C SER A 193 14.16 2.98 12.49
N GLU A 194 13.60 4.05 11.90
CA GLU A 194 13.46 5.36 12.53
C GLU A 194 12.46 5.33 13.70
N LEU A 195 11.27 4.77 13.44
CA LEU A 195 10.17 4.66 14.39
C LEU A 195 10.27 3.42 15.29
N ARG A 196 11.34 2.62 15.16
CA ARG A 196 11.55 1.40 15.95
C ARG A 196 10.39 0.39 15.86
N VAL A 197 9.75 0.33 14.68
CA VAL A 197 8.62 -0.54 14.35
C VAL A 197 9.11 -1.80 13.63
N TRP A 198 8.61 -2.97 14.04
CA TRP A 198 8.82 -4.22 13.31
C TRP A 198 7.88 -4.30 12.13
N GLY A 199 8.42 -4.65 10.96
CA GLY A 199 7.69 -4.71 9.71
C GLY A 199 7.83 -6.04 8.99
N ILE A 200 6.75 -6.49 8.37
CA ILE A 200 6.78 -7.52 7.32
C ILE A 200 6.06 -6.97 6.11
N THR A 201 6.67 -7.08 4.94
CA THR A 201 6.02 -6.71 3.68
C THR A 201 5.99 -7.91 2.75
N ARG A 202 4.85 -8.12 2.09
CA ARG A 202 4.73 -9.03 0.96
C ARG A 202 4.61 -8.19 -0.30
N PRO A 203 5.70 -7.96 -1.05
CA PRO A 203 5.64 -7.21 -2.30
C PRO A 203 4.96 -8.00 -3.41
N GLY A 204 4.60 -7.32 -4.50
CA GLY A 204 3.85 -7.92 -5.62
C GLY A 204 2.34 -7.74 -5.50
N TYR A 205 1.54 -8.60 -6.14
CA TYR A 205 0.08 -8.52 -6.20
C TYR A 205 -0.60 -9.71 -5.47
N PRO A 206 -1.54 -9.47 -4.54
CA PRO A 206 -1.72 -8.21 -3.81
C PRO A 206 -0.55 -7.93 -2.86
N ALA A 207 -0.32 -6.67 -2.52
CA ALA A 207 0.69 -6.31 -1.52
C ALA A 207 0.11 -6.25 -0.11
N PHE A 208 0.90 -6.69 0.87
CA PHE A 208 0.57 -6.58 2.28
C PHE A 208 1.70 -5.93 3.05
N LEU A 209 1.35 -5.05 3.99
CA LEU A 209 2.28 -4.44 4.93
C LEU A 209 1.77 -4.70 6.33
N LEU A 210 2.61 -5.29 7.17
CA LEU A 210 2.29 -5.57 8.56
C LEU A 210 3.29 -4.82 9.42
N PHE A 211 2.80 -4.08 10.40
CA PHE A 211 3.61 -3.30 11.32
C PHE A 211 3.19 -3.57 12.76
N GLU A 212 4.17 -3.66 13.67
CA GLU A 212 3.93 -3.81 15.11
C GLU A 212 5.01 -3.11 15.92
N GLY A 213 4.60 -2.45 17.00
CA GLY A 213 5.47 -1.65 17.85
C GLY A 213 4.69 -0.89 18.91
N ALA A 214 5.33 0.12 19.52
CA ALA A 214 4.65 1.03 20.44
C ALA A 214 3.52 1.76 19.71
N GLU A 215 2.43 2.04 20.43
CA GLU A 215 1.21 2.63 19.86
C GLU A 215 1.50 3.94 19.10
N GLU A 216 2.28 4.84 19.70
CA GLU A 216 2.63 6.13 19.10
C GLU A 216 3.46 6.00 17.81
N ASP A 217 4.44 5.09 17.81
CA ASP A 217 5.31 4.84 16.67
C ASP A 217 4.56 4.19 15.49
N VAL A 218 3.65 3.27 15.80
CA VAL A 218 2.82 2.61 14.78
C VAL A 218 1.73 3.55 14.25
N ASP A 219 1.15 4.41 15.08
CA ASP A 219 0.20 5.43 14.62
C ASP A 219 0.90 6.44 13.67
N GLU A 220 2.15 6.83 13.96
CA GLU A 220 2.95 7.64 13.04
C GLU A 220 3.31 6.88 11.75
N MET A 221 3.65 5.59 11.82
CA MET A 221 3.83 4.74 10.64
C MET A 221 2.55 4.69 9.79
N ILE A 222 1.38 4.49 10.40
CA ILE A 222 0.08 4.48 9.74
C ILE A 222 -0.17 5.81 9.05
N ARG A 223 0.11 6.93 9.72
CA ARG A 223 -0.01 8.27 9.13
C ARG A 223 0.89 8.42 7.92
N ARG A 224 2.18 8.12 8.03
CA ARG A 224 3.14 8.20 6.90
C ARG A 224 2.71 7.35 5.72
N ILE A 225 2.26 6.13 5.96
CA ILE A 225 1.79 5.20 4.92
C ILE A 225 0.54 5.71 4.23
N LYS A 226 -0.44 6.24 4.98
CA LYS A 226 -1.66 6.85 4.42
C LYS A 226 -1.38 8.15 3.66
N ASP A 227 -0.39 8.93 4.10
CA ASP A 227 0.05 10.15 3.42
C ASP A 227 0.81 9.84 2.13
N GLN A 228 1.24 8.60 1.95
CA GLN A 228 1.63 8.18 0.63
C GLN A 228 0.36 7.95 -0.21
N ASN A 229 0.23 8.66 -1.33
CA ASN A 229 -0.86 8.49 -2.29
C ASN A 229 -0.78 7.13 -3.02
N TRP A 230 -0.79 6.01 -2.28
CA TRP A 230 -0.73 4.66 -2.83
C TRP A 230 -2.11 4.25 -3.30
N HIS A 231 -2.18 3.83 -4.56
CA HIS A 231 -3.44 3.38 -5.13
C HIS A 231 -3.99 2.14 -4.39
N ALA A 232 -5.31 2.16 -4.16
CA ALA A 232 -6.07 1.14 -3.45
C ALA A 232 -5.39 0.68 -2.14
N LEU A 233 -4.87 1.64 -1.36
CA LEU A 233 -4.34 1.37 -0.03
C LEU A 233 -5.47 1.33 0.99
N SER A 234 -5.58 0.22 1.71
CA SER A 234 -6.57 0.05 2.77
C SER A 234 -5.89 -0.45 4.04
N LEU A 235 -6.09 0.25 5.15
CA LEU A 235 -5.83 -0.28 6.48
C LEU A 235 -6.95 -1.28 6.79
N ARG A 236 -6.64 -2.58 6.82
CA ARG A 236 -7.64 -3.64 6.97
C ARG A 236 -7.71 -4.24 8.37
N ALA A 237 -6.65 -4.13 9.15
CA ALA A 237 -6.66 -4.47 10.57
C ALA A 237 -5.83 -3.45 11.36
N CYS A 238 -6.30 -3.09 12.55
CA CYS A 238 -5.58 -2.28 13.51
C CYS A 238 -5.99 -2.75 14.92
N VAL A 239 -5.09 -3.45 15.58
CA VAL A 239 -5.30 -4.09 16.89
C VAL A 239 -4.41 -3.40 17.90
N ARG A 240 -5.02 -2.88 18.97
CA ARG A 240 -4.32 -2.27 20.09
C ARG A 240 -4.31 -3.23 21.27
N TYR A 241 -3.18 -3.34 21.93
CA TYR A 241 -3.00 -4.22 23.09
C TYR A 241 -1.98 -3.65 24.08
N THR A 242 -1.97 -4.18 25.29
CA THR A 242 -1.04 -3.74 26.34
C THR A 242 -0.03 -4.84 26.61
N TYR A 243 1.25 -4.50 26.56
CA TYR A 243 2.33 -5.34 27.07
C TYR A 243 2.51 -5.05 28.57
N ALA A 244 2.26 -6.04 29.41
CA ALA A 244 2.60 -5.97 30.83
C ALA A 244 3.98 -6.58 31.07
N ARG A 245 4.87 -5.83 31.71
CA ARG A 245 6.18 -6.32 32.11
C ARG A 245 6.00 -7.49 33.08
N PRO A 246 6.62 -8.66 32.83
CA PRO A 246 6.62 -9.74 33.80
C PRO A 246 7.24 -9.28 35.13
N PRO A 247 6.65 -9.64 36.29
CA PRO A 247 7.25 -9.32 37.58
C PRO A 247 8.66 -9.93 37.62
N ASN A 248 9.65 -9.13 37.98
CA ASN A 248 11.06 -9.51 37.98
C ASN A 248 11.25 -10.69 38.96
N THR A 249 11.33 -11.93 38.46
CA THR A 249 11.64 -13.10 39.30
C THR A 249 13.15 -13.17 39.54
N SER A 250 13.71 -12.18 40.22
CA SER A 250 15.11 -12.21 40.64
C SER A 250 15.19 -12.45 42.15
N ASN A 251 15.10 -13.71 42.55
CA ASN A 251 15.94 -14.18 43.64
C ASN A 251 17.29 -14.48 43.01
N GLU A 252 18.18 -13.48 42.92
CA GLU A 252 19.62 -13.67 42.96
C GLU A 252 20.33 -12.31 43.01
N GLY A 253 21.03 -12.09 44.11
CA GLY A 253 21.95 -10.97 44.26
C GLY A 253 23.08 -11.13 43.26
N SER A 254 23.14 -10.25 42.29
CA SER A 254 24.32 -10.05 41.46
C SER A 254 24.35 -8.58 41.07
N SER A 255 25.16 -7.85 41.80
CA SER A 255 25.65 -6.52 41.47
C SER A 255 26.48 -6.59 40.19
N SER A 256 25.83 -6.61 39.03
CA SER A 256 26.43 -6.26 37.76
C SER A 256 25.54 -5.24 37.05
N SER A 257 26.15 -4.11 36.73
CA SER A 257 25.55 -2.93 36.08
C SER A 257 25.21 -3.20 34.60
N SER A 258 24.46 -4.25 34.32
CA SER A 258 23.88 -4.53 33.01
C SER A 258 22.56 -3.78 32.87
N SER A 259 22.56 -2.75 32.02
CA SER A 259 21.43 -1.92 31.57
C SER A 259 20.05 -2.54 31.83
N SER A 260 19.32 -2.03 32.82
CA SER A 260 17.91 -2.38 33.02
C SER A 260 17.14 -1.96 31.76
N SER A 261 16.82 -2.92 30.90
CA SER A 261 16.05 -2.65 29.68
C SER A 261 14.73 -1.98 30.05
N SER A 262 14.36 -0.90 29.35
CA SER A 262 13.12 -0.18 29.62
C SER A 262 11.91 -1.08 29.30
N THR A 263 10.72 -0.77 29.84
CA THR A 263 9.52 -1.59 29.56
C THR A 263 9.18 -1.54 28.09
N HIS A 264 9.40 -0.37 27.49
CA HIS A 264 9.31 -0.14 26.07
C HIS A 264 10.25 -1.08 25.27
N ASP A 265 11.53 -1.16 25.64
CA ASP A 265 12.49 -2.05 24.94
C ASP A 265 12.10 -3.53 25.08
N LEU A 266 11.65 -3.94 26.27
CA LEU A 266 11.14 -5.30 26.48
C LEU A 266 9.88 -5.57 25.64
N ALA A 267 8.94 -4.62 25.58
CA ALA A 267 7.73 -4.74 24.78
C ALA A 267 8.06 -4.94 23.29
N LEU A 268 9.02 -4.17 22.75
CA LEU A 268 9.48 -4.29 21.38
C LEU A 268 10.21 -5.61 21.09
N LEU A 269 10.94 -6.17 22.07
CA LEU A 269 11.61 -7.47 21.90
C LEU A 269 10.63 -8.65 21.96
N HIS A 270 9.53 -8.51 22.69
CA HIS A 270 8.57 -9.58 22.93
C HIS A 270 7.34 -9.54 22.03
N CYS A 271 7.15 -8.51 21.21
CA CYS A 271 6.02 -8.45 20.31
C CYS A 271 6.09 -9.57 19.24
N PRO A 272 4.95 -10.11 18.79
CA PRO A 272 4.89 -11.18 17.79
C PRO A 272 5.78 -11.00 16.55
N LEU A 273 5.79 -9.82 15.91
CA LEU A 273 6.56 -9.58 14.68
C LEU A 273 8.09 -9.51 14.90
N ALA A 274 8.54 -9.28 16.14
CA ALA A 274 9.96 -9.33 16.50
C ALA A 274 10.50 -10.77 16.55
N GLN A 275 9.61 -11.74 16.79
CA GLN A 275 9.99 -13.14 16.89
C GLN A 275 10.38 -13.68 15.51
N ASN A 276 11.52 -14.36 15.46
CA ASN A 276 12.11 -14.92 14.23
C ASN A 276 12.42 -13.87 13.14
N HIS A 277 12.48 -12.58 13.48
CA HIS A 277 12.88 -11.55 12.53
C HIS A 277 14.39 -11.64 12.24
N PRO A 278 14.85 -11.54 10.97
CA PRO A 278 16.25 -11.71 10.59
C PRO A 278 17.18 -10.69 11.28
N SER A 279 16.68 -9.47 11.52
CA SER A 279 17.42 -8.45 12.28
C SER A 279 17.63 -8.79 13.76
N ASN A 280 16.87 -9.74 14.31
CA ASN A 280 16.96 -10.23 15.69
C ASN A 280 17.74 -11.55 15.80
N ASN A 281 17.82 -12.31 14.70
CA ASN A 281 18.47 -13.62 14.65
C ASN A 281 19.91 -13.49 14.13
N THR A 282 20.84 -13.04 14.96
CA THR A 282 22.27 -13.15 14.64
C THR A 282 22.72 -14.58 14.87
N THR A 283 22.54 -15.46 13.88
CA THR A 283 23.28 -16.72 13.84
C THR A 283 24.75 -16.42 13.53
N ASN A 284 25.66 -16.69 14.46
CA ASN A 284 27.08 -16.73 14.15
C ASN A 284 27.36 -17.84 13.11
N ALA A 285 28.39 -17.66 12.29
CA ALA A 285 28.74 -18.54 11.16
C ALA A 285 29.04 -20.02 11.53
N ASP A 286 29.03 -20.38 12.83
CA ASP A 286 29.36 -21.71 13.34
C ASP A 286 28.15 -22.52 13.84
N GLY A 287 26.91 -22.10 13.53
CA GLY A 287 25.72 -22.93 13.79
C GLY A 287 25.36 -23.18 15.26
N ALA A 288 26.05 -22.53 16.20
CA ALA A 288 25.70 -22.54 17.61
C ALA A 288 24.74 -21.37 17.92
N GLN A 289 23.54 -21.70 18.41
CA GLN A 289 22.65 -20.71 19.04
C GLN A 289 23.30 -20.26 20.35
N ASP A 290 23.90 -19.07 20.35
CA ASP A 290 24.38 -18.45 21.58
C ASP A 290 23.20 -17.81 22.31
N LEU A 291 22.62 -18.54 23.26
CA LEU A 291 21.54 -18.07 24.15
C LEU A 291 21.97 -16.90 25.07
N SER A 292 23.23 -16.45 25.04
CA SER A 292 23.76 -15.47 25.99
C SER A 292 23.87 -14.03 25.47
N THR A 293 23.59 -13.77 24.19
CA THR A 293 23.59 -12.40 23.67
C THR A 293 22.22 -11.76 23.88
N VAL A 294 22.15 -10.77 24.79
CA VAL A 294 20.99 -9.89 24.94
C VAL A 294 20.60 -9.40 23.54
N ALA A 295 19.43 -9.84 23.06
CA ALA A 295 18.92 -9.53 21.74
C ALA A 295 18.99 -8.00 21.54
N LYS A 296 19.96 -7.55 20.75
CA LYS A 296 20.15 -6.12 20.52
C LYS A 296 18.98 -5.66 19.68
N LEU A 297 18.11 -4.85 20.30
CA LEU A 297 16.90 -4.33 19.67
C LEU A 297 17.24 -3.58 18.38
N ARG A 298 16.90 -4.18 17.24
CA ARG A 298 17.08 -3.62 15.90
C ARG A 298 15.82 -3.83 15.07
N PRO A 299 14.75 -3.06 15.36
CA PRO A 299 13.54 -3.08 14.54
C PRO A 299 13.88 -2.81 13.08
N GLY A 300 13.16 -3.49 12.20
CA GLY A 300 13.38 -3.41 10.76
C GLY A 300 12.21 -4.02 10.02
N VAL A 301 12.36 -4.10 8.70
CA VAL A 301 11.38 -4.69 7.81
C VAL A 301 11.98 -5.87 7.06
N GLU A 302 11.19 -6.93 6.98
CA GLU A 302 11.46 -8.11 6.19
C GLU A 302 10.53 -8.17 4.96
N GLU A 303 11.04 -8.69 3.84
CA GLU A 303 10.23 -8.98 2.66
C GLU A 303 9.97 -10.50 2.61
N ILE A 304 8.70 -10.90 2.56
CA ILE A 304 8.26 -12.29 2.40
C ILE A 304 7.62 -12.44 1.03
N GLU A 305 7.93 -13.52 0.31
CA GLU A 305 7.49 -13.68 -1.08
C GLU A 305 6.07 -14.28 -1.19
N SER A 306 5.72 -15.19 -0.28
CA SER A 306 4.49 -15.97 -0.35
C SER A 306 3.51 -15.69 0.79
N ILE A 307 2.21 -15.72 0.48
CA ILE A 307 1.15 -15.58 1.49
C ILE A 307 1.16 -16.74 2.49
N SER A 308 1.46 -17.96 2.03
CA SER A 308 1.51 -19.16 2.87
C SER A 308 2.59 -19.07 3.94
N GLU A 309 3.76 -18.52 3.60
CA GLU A 309 4.85 -18.27 4.55
C GLU A 309 4.46 -17.20 5.57
N LEU A 310 3.84 -16.09 5.10
CA LEU A 310 3.32 -15.04 5.99
C LEU A 310 2.32 -15.63 6.99
N VAL A 311 1.30 -16.36 6.52
CA VAL A 311 0.29 -16.98 7.40
C VAL A 311 0.93 -17.99 8.36
N GLY A 312 1.84 -18.83 7.87
CA GLY A 312 2.57 -19.80 8.70
C GLY A 312 3.32 -19.12 9.85
N ARG A 313 3.94 -17.97 9.57
CA ARG A 313 4.65 -17.18 10.57
C ARG A 313 3.71 -16.51 11.58
N LEU A 314 2.64 -15.86 11.13
CA LEU A 314 1.66 -15.21 12.03
C LEU A 314 1.06 -16.24 13.01
N ARG A 315 0.75 -17.44 12.51
CA ARG A 315 0.29 -18.56 13.35
C ARG A 315 1.35 -19.02 14.34
N ALA A 316 2.61 -19.16 13.90
CA ALA A 316 3.71 -19.63 14.75
C ALA A 316 4.00 -18.69 15.94
N VAL A 317 3.81 -17.38 15.75
CA VAL A 317 3.99 -16.36 16.81
C VAL A 317 2.73 -16.10 17.64
N GLY A 318 1.66 -16.88 17.41
CA GLY A 318 0.44 -16.85 18.22
C GLY A 318 -0.52 -15.70 17.93
N ILE A 319 -0.44 -15.06 16.75
CA ILE A 319 -1.42 -14.05 16.36
C ILE A 319 -2.77 -14.73 16.09
N PRO A 320 -3.89 -14.26 16.66
CA PRO A 320 -5.21 -14.84 16.42
C PRO A 320 -5.59 -14.80 14.93
N GLU A 321 -6.10 -15.91 14.40
CA GLU A 321 -6.41 -16.02 12.96
C GLU A 321 -7.42 -14.98 12.49
N MET A 322 -8.36 -14.58 13.36
CA MET A 322 -9.36 -13.55 13.06
C MET A 322 -8.74 -12.18 12.76
N GLU A 323 -7.54 -11.88 13.27
CA GLU A 323 -6.89 -10.58 13.04
C GLU A 323 -6.32 -10.43 11.62
N TYR A 324 -5.94 -11.54 10.98
CA TYR A 324 -5.32 -11.50 9.65
C TYR A 324 -6.14 -12.18 8.56
N THR A 325 -7.10 -13.05 8.87
CA THR A 325 -7.84 -13.81 7.85
C THR A 325 -8.60 -12.89 6.89
N GLU A 326 -9.41 -11.97 7.43
CA GLU A 326 -10.14 -10.99 6.64
C GLU A 326 -9.21 -9.96 6.00
N ALA A 327 -8.23 -9.46 6.77
CA ALA A 327 -7.28 -8.48 6.28
C ALA A 327 -6.47 -8.98 5.08
N LEU A 328 -6.08 -10.25 5.10
CA LEU A 328 -5.33 -10.91 4.04
C LEU A 328 -6.22 -11.49 2.92
N GLY A 329 -7.55 -11.42 3.05
CA GLY A 329 -8.49 -11.97 2.07
C GLY A 329 -8.41 -13.50 1.92
N LEU A 330 -8.09 -14.21 3.00
CA LEU A 330 -8.00 -15.67 3.00
C LEU A 330 -9.40 -16.28 3.04
N ARG A 331 -9.65 -17.29 2.20
CA ARG A 331 -10.90 -18.05 2.24
C ARG A 331 -10.84 -19.05 3.40
N THR A 332 -11.76 -18.91 4.35
CA THR A 332 -12.01 -19.87 5.44
C THR A 332 -12.78 -21.08 4.96
#